data_AF-A0A7C4PJD5-F1
#
_entry.id   AF-A0A7C4PJD5-F1
#
_cell.length_a   1.000
_cell.length_b   1.000
_cell.length_c   1.000
_cell.angle_alpha   90.00
_cell.angle_beta   90.00
_cell.angle_gamma   90.00
#
_symmetry.space_group_name_H-M   'P 1'
#
loop_
_entity.id
_entity.type
_entity.pdbx_description
1 polymer ?
#
loop_
_entity_poly.entity_id
_entity_poly.type
_entity_poly.pdbx_seq_one_letter_code
_entity_poly.pdbx_strand_id
1 'polypeptide(L)' 'PITIRHLLSHTAGLPDVRYYTPPKSFNIPGIKIPIPMQIYPPGVHYRYSNHGFILLGRILEQVTGKRHDENIRNLSANF' A
#
# COMPACT_ATOMS: atom_id res chain seq x y z
N PRO A 1 -7.81 6.14 -11.36
CA PRO A 1 -7.41 4.81 -10.82
C PRO A 1 -6.06 4.93 -10.08
N ILE A 2 -5.81 4.09 -9.06
CA ILE A 2 -4.50 4.04 -8.38
C ILE A 2 -3.51 3.24 -9.24
N THR A 3 -2.23 3.65 -9.23
CA THR A 3 -1.13 2.95 -9.90
C THR A 3 -0.01 2.65 -8.90
N ILE A 4 0.92 1.75 -9.25
CA ILE A 4 2.13 1.49 -8.46
C ILE A 4 2.93 2.80 -8.24
N ARG A 5 3.02 3.66 -9.26
CA ARG A 5 3.67 4.97 -9.16
C ARG A 5 3.03 5.83 -8.08
N HIS A 6 1.69 5.91 -8.04
CA HIS A 6 0.98 6.68 -7.01
C HIS A 6 1.23 6.15 -5.59
N LEU A 7 1.35 4.83 -5.42
CA LEU A 7 1.66 4.23 -4.13
C LEU A 7 3.08 4.58 -3.68
N LEU A 8 4.06 4.43 -4.58
CA LEU A 8 5.47 4.72 -4.32
C LEU A 8 5.72 6.21 -4.02
N SER A 9 4.99 7.10 -4.69
CA SER A 9 5.15 8.56 -4.51
C SER A 9 4.22 9.17 -3.47
N HIS A 10 3.47 8.36 -2.71
CA HIS A 10 2.48 8.85 -1.75
C HIS A 10 1.45 9.84 -2.35
N THR A 11 1.02 9.60 -3.59
CA THR A 11 0.01 10.40 -4.29
C THR A 11 -1.26 9.62 -4.61
N ALA A 12 -1.45 8.45 -4.01
CA ALA A 12 -2.63 7.62 -4.23
C ALA A 12 -3.93 8.19 -3.62
N GLY A 13 -3.84 9.29 -2.84
CA GLY A 13 -4.99 9.87 -2.15
C GLY A 13 -5.46 9.05 -0.94
N LEU A 14 -4.64 8.09 -0.46
CA LEU A 14 -4.94 7.27 0.70
C LEU A 14 -4.54 7.98 2.00
N PRO A 15 -5.38 7.94 3.05
CA PRO A 15 -4.96 8.40 4.37
C PRO A 15 -3.94 7.45 5.01
N ASP A 16 -3.26 7.91 6.06
CA ASP A 16 -2.28 7.11 6.81
C ASP A 16 -2.95 6.29 7.92
N VAL A 17 -2.37 5.13 8.25
CA VAL A 17 -2.85 4.22 9.31
C VAL A 17 -2.97 4.90 10.67
N ARG A 18 -2.12 5.90 10.98
CA ARG A 18 -2.04 6.54 12.30
C ARG A 18 -3.21 7.49 12.61
N TYR A 19 -3.92 7.95 11.59
CA TYR A 19 -4.78 9.14 11.72
C TYR A 19 -6.21 8.92 11.24
N TYR A 20 -6.62 7.69 10.92
CA TYR A 20 -7.90 7.52 10.25
C TYR A 20 -8.56 6.17 10.51
N THR A 21 -9.73 6.21 11.16
CA THR A 21 -10.77 5.19 11.04
C THR A 21 -11.70 5.64 9.91
N PRO A 22 -11.46 5.24 8.65
CA PRO A 22 -12.28 5.68 7.53
C PRO A 22 -13.73 5.26 7.71
N PRO A 23 -14.71 6.11 7.34
CA PRO A 23 -16.11 5.70 7.31
C PRO A 23 -16.36 4.60 6.25
N LYS A 24 -15.44 4.47 5.26
CA LYS A 24 -15.47 3.44 4.22
C LYS A 24 -14.08 2.83 4.02
N SER A 25 -13.97 1.54 4.31
CA SER A 25 -12.80 0.72 4.03
C SER A 25 -13.22 -0.61 3.42
N PHE A 26 -12.25 -1.31 2.84
CA PHE A 26 -12.43 -2.62 2.28
C PHE A 26 -11.34 -3.57 2.80
N ASN A 27 -11.72 -4.83 2.98
CA ASN A 27 -10.79 -5.88 3.37
C ASN A 27 -10.14 -6.46 2.12
N ILE A 28 -8.81 -6.54 2.12
CA ILE A 28 -8.05 -7.25 1.08
C ILE A 28 -7.54 -8.56 1.69
N PRO A 29 -7.80 -9.73 1.08
CA PRO A 29 -7.26 -10.99 1.56
C PRO A 29 -5.74 -10.92 1.71
N GLY A 30 -5.24 -11.30 2.89
CA GLY A 30 -3.81 -11.22 3.24
C GLY A 30 -3.38 -9.92 3.91
N ILE A 31 -4.24 -8.89 3.98
CA ILE A 31 -3.98 -7.65 4.72
C ILE A 31 -4.86 -7.61 5.97
N LYS A 32 -4.24 -7.50 7.15
CA LYS A 32 -4.96 -7.48 8.44
C LYS A 32 -5.64 -6.13 8.74
N ILE A 33 -5.14 -5.05 8.13
CA ILE A 33 -5.66 -3.69 8.34
C ILE A 33 -6.57 -3.34 7.15
N PRO A 34 -7.83 -2.93 7.37
CA PRO A 34 -8.72 -2.51 6.31
C PRO A 34 -8.13 -1.37 5.48
N ILE A 35 -8.26 -1.43 4.16
CA ILE A 35 -7.75 -0.38 3.28
C ILE A 35 -8.81 0.72 3.13
N PRO A 36 -8.49 1.98 3.42
CA PRO A 36 -9.41 3.10 3.29
C PRO A 36 -9.75 3.40 1.82
N MET A 37 -10.93 3.95 1.59
CA MET A 37 -11.22 4.68 0.35
C MET A 37 -10.29 5.90 0.20
N GLN A 38 -10.07 6.29 -1.05
CA GLN A 38 -9.33 7.52 -1.37
C GLN A 38 -10.11 8.73 -0.83
N ILE A 39 -9.39 9.66 -0.21
CA ILE A 39 -9.91 10.97 0.25
C ILE A 39 -9.56 12.10 -0.72
N TYR A 40 -8.67 11.82 -1.68
CA TYR A 40 -8.29 12.71 -2.77
C TYR A 40 -8.17 11.92 -4.07
N PRO A 41 -8.34 12.55 -5.25
CA PRO A 41 -8.08 11.89 -6.51
C PRO A 41 -6.59 11.48 -6.63
N PRO A 42 -6.26 10.31 -7.21
CA PRO A 42 -4.88 9.87 -7.36
C PRO A 42 -4.07 10.81 -8.24
N GLY A 43 -2.84 11.10 -7.85
CA GLY A 43 -1.90 11.97 -8.56
C GLY A 43 -2.02 13.46 -8.25
N VAL A 44 -3.06 13.88 -7.53
CA VAL A 44 -3.34 15.32 -7.32
C VAL A 44 -2.59 15.90 -6.11
N HIS A 45 -2.49 15.13 -5.02
CA HIS A 45 -1.86 15.60 -3.78
C HIS A 45 -0.82 14.60 -3.26
N TYR A 46 0.29 15.12 -2.72
CA TYR A 46 1.18 14.35 -1.88
C TYR A 46 0.58 14.23 -0.47
N ARG A 47 0.50 13.01 0.03
CA ARG A 47 0.18 12.72 1.43
C ARG A 47 0.78 11.38 1.82
N TYR A 48 1.72 11.40 2.76
CA TYR A 48 2.31 10.18 3.31
C TYR A 48 1.23 9.19 3.75
N SER A 49 1.41 7.93 3.37
CA SER A 49 0.46 6.86 3.67
C SER A 49 1.15 5.51 3.77
N ASN A 50 1.17 4.96 4.97
CA ASN A 50 1.56 3.58 5.24
C ASN A 50 0.65 2.58 4.52
N HIS A 51 -0.64 2.89 4.32
CA HIS A 51 -1.53 2.03 3.52
C HIS A 51 -1.02 1.86 2.09
N GLY A 52 -0.41 2.89 1.51
CA GLY A 52 0.22 2.79 0.19
C GLY A 52 1.30 1.71 0.13
N PHE A 53 2.15 1.63 1.17
CA PHE A 53 3.22 0.64 1.27
C PHE A 53 2.72 -0.75 1.64
N ILE A 54 1.69 -0.85 2.48
CA ILE A 54 1.03 -2.12 2.77
C ILE A 54 0.46 -2.74 1.49
N LEU A 55 -0.18 -1.93 0.63
CA LEU A 55 -0.65 -2.36 -0.68
C LEU A 55 0.50 -2.81 -1.60
N LEU A 56 1.63 -2.07 -1.62
CA LEU A 56 2.81 -2.47 -2.39
C LEU A 56 3.37 -3.81 -1.94
N GLY A 57 3.46 -4.04 -0.63
CA GLY A 57 3.88 -5.34 -0.07
C GLY A 57 2.97 -6.47 -0.55
N ARG A 58 1.65 -6.25 -0.49
CA ARG A 58 0.66 -7.23 -0.98
C ARG A 58 0.74 -7.49 -2.48
N ILE A 59 0.96 -6.45 -3.29
CA ILE A 59 1.17 -6.57 -4.74
C ILE A 59 2.41 -7.43 -5.00
N LEU A 60 3.51 -7.19 -4.27
CA LEU A 60 4.73 -7.98 -4.41
C LEU A 60 4.47 -9.46 -4.10
N GLU A 61 3.76 -9.77 -3.02
CA GLU A 61 3.39 -11.15 -2.69
C GLU A 61 2.51 -11.82 -3.76
N GLN A 62 1.60 -11.08 -4.40
CA GLN A 62 0.80 -11.62 -5.51
C GLN A 62 1.63 -11.90 -6.75
N VAL A 63 2.55 -11.01 -7.08
CA VAL A 63 3.37 -11.14 -8.29
C VAL A 63 4.42 -12.24 -8.12
N THR A 64 5.02 -12.37 -6.93
CA THR A 64 6.11 -13.34 -6.71
C THR A 64 5.66 -14.68 -6.14
N GLY A 65 4.47 -14.74 -5.54
CA GLY A 65 4.00 -15.92 -4.79
C GLY A 65 4.75 -16.16 -3.48
N LYS A 66 5.66 -15.26 -3.08
CA LYS A 66 6.46 -15.36 -1.85
C LYS A 66 5.97 -14.36 -0.81
N ARG A 67 6.16 -14.66 0.47
CA ARG A 67 5.84 -13.73 1.57
C ARG A 67 6.69 -12.47 1.48
N HIS A 68 6.17 -11.35 1.96
CA HIS A 68 6.88 -10.06 1.90
C HIS A 68 8.29 -10.12 2.53
N ASP A 69 8.45 -10.75 3.69
CA ASP A 69 9.74 -10.90 4.36
C ASP A 69 10.75 -11.75 3.56
N GLU A 70 10.28 -12.76 2.83
CA GLU A 70 11.13 -13.53 1.92
C GLU A 70 11.58 -12.70 0.72
N ASN A 71 10.68 -11.89 0.16
CA ASN A 71 11.02 -11.00 -0.95
C ASN A 71 12.12 -10.00 -0.53
N ILE A 72 11.99 -9.38 0.65
CA ILE A 72 13.00 -8.45 1.17
C ILE A 72 14.33 -9.15 1.45
N ARG A 73 14.30 -10.31 2.12
CA ARG A 73 15.52 -11.08 2.44
C ARG A 73 16.28 -11.50 1.18
N ASN A 74 15.57 -11.95 0.15
CA ASN A 74 16.19 -12.36 -1.11
C ASN A 74 16.78 -11.16 -1.87
N LEU A 75 16.17 -9.98 -1.80
CA LEU A 75 16.72 -8.76 -2.36
C LEU A 75 17.98 -8.31 -1.63
N SER A 76 17.95 -8.29 -0.28
CA SER A 76 19.09 -7.83 0.52
C SER A 76 20.29 -8.76 0.48
N ALA A 77 20.11 -10.05 0.19
CA ALA A 77 21.21 -11.00 0.05
C ALA A 77 22.08 -10.79 -1.22
N ASN A 78 21.65 -9.92 -2.13
CA ASN A 78 22.35 -9.58 -3.37
C ASN A 78 23.06 -8.23 -3.32
N PHE A 79 23.14 -7.60 -2.14
CA PHE A 79 23.87 -6.36 -1.86
C PHE A 79 24.78 -6.56 -0.65
#